data_AF-A0A9X0AT54-F1
#
_entry.id   AF-A0A9X0AT54-F1
#
_cell.length_a   1.000
_cell.length_b   1.000
_cell.length_c   1.000
_cell.angle_alpha   90.00
_cell.angle_beta   90.00
_cell.angle_gamma   90.00
#
_symmetry.space_group_name_H-M   'P 1'
#
loop_
_entity.id
_entity.type
_entity.pdbx_description
1 polymer ?
#
loop_
_entity_poly.entity_id
_entity_poly.type
_entity_poly.pdbx_seq_one_letter_code
_entity_poly.pdbx_strand_id
1 'polypeptide(L)'
;METKITRKIKRVESGALQGANILKECEDQERLIDRYLPLQCEEVPHVLVHNDLCGNNIIVNEKTELQCVIDLGQAEMLPIPLAAVYPPFLTHDPTQEGQEINWAARDTETMQRDRAFYLGCIRELALAKGGLVEEYYTNLARQDEIDKYWWFVAVSSITMHKAMAACNWKPPVKYQ
;
A
#
# COMPACT_ATOMS: atom_id res chain seq x y z
N MET A 1 10.45 16.47 -7.66
CA MET A 1 9.97 15.10 -8.00
C MET A 1 8.58 15.27 -8.59
N GLU A 2 8.40 15.08 -9.90
CA GLU A 2 7.05 15.04 -10.48
C GLU A 2 6.35 13.81 -9.91
N THR A 3 5.31 14.00 -9.09
CA THR A 3 4.65 12.87 -8.42
C THR A 3 4.07 11.94 -9.49
N LYS A 4 4.04 10.62 -9.23
CA LYS A 4 3.41 9.65 -10.16
C LYS A 4 1.96 10.07 -10.49
N ILE A 5 1.30 10.83 -9.62
CA ILE A 5 -0.02 11.46 -9.82
C ILE A 5 0.02 12.60 -10.84
N THR A 6 0.97 13.54 -10.76
CA THR A 6 1.11 14.62 -11.76
C THR A 6 1.30 14.07 -13.17
N ARG A 7 2.08 12.99 -13.34
CA ARG A 7 2.21 12.30 -14.64
C ARG A 7 0.90 11.69 -15.11
N LYS A 8 0.11 11.14 -14.20
CA LYS A 8 -1.20 10.57 -14.50
C LYS A 8 -2.18 11.65 -14.94
N ILE A 9 -2.21 12.81 -14.27
CA ILE A 9 -3.01 13.98 -14.66
C ILE A 9 -2.62 14.43 -16.08
N LYS A 10 -1.33 14.61 -16.37
CA LYS A 10 -0.86 14.97 -17.72
C LYS A 10 -1.31 14.00 -18.81
N ARG A 11 -1.35 12.70 -18.50
CA ARG A 11 -1.86 11.67 -19.43
C ARG A 11 -3.36 11.79 -19.67
N VAL A 12 -4.13 12.22 -18.67
CA VAL A 12 -5.56 12.54 -18.84
C VAL A 12 -5.71 13.77 -19.73
N GLU A 13 -4.99 14.84 -19.42
CA GLU A 13 -5.03 16.11 -20.18
C GLU A 13 -4.63 15.91 -21.66
N SER A 14 -3.65 15.04 -21.91
CA SER A 14 -3.22 14.70 -23.28
C SER A 14 -4.16 13.72 -23.99
N GLY A 15 -5.25 13.28 -23.37
CA GLY A 15 -6.18 12.29 -23.91
C GLY A 15 -5.65 10.86 -23.97
N ALA A 16 -4.48 10.58 -23.38
CA ALA A 16 -3.86 9.25 -23.33
C ALA A 16 -4.47 8.34 -22.24
N LEU A 17 -5.23 8.92 -21.30
CA LEU A 17 -6.07 8.21 -20.35
C LEU A 17 -7.49 8.78 -20.44
N GLN A 18 -8.46 7.93 -20.77
CA GLN A 18 -9.83 8.36 -21.06
C GLN A 18 -10.84 7.71 -20.12
N GLY A 19 -11.87 8.46 -19.75
CA GLY A 19 -12.96 8.03 -18.89
C GLY A 19 -13.82 9.23 -18.48
N ALA A 20 -15.11 9.01 -18.26
CA ALA A 20 -15.95 10.05 -17.66
C ALA A 20 -15.36 10.40 -16.27
N ASN A 21 -15.20 11.69 -15.98
CA ASN A 21 -14.72 12.23 -14.70
C ASN A 21 -13.26 11.90 -14.29
N ILE A 22 -12.48 11.19 -15.11
CA ILE A 22 -11.12 10.74 -14.73
C ILE A 22 -10.17 11.89 -14.34
N LEU A 23 -10.35 13.09 -14.91
CA LEU A 23 -9.58 14.27 -14.52
C LEU A 23 -9.89 14.68 -13.07
N LYS A 24 -11.18 14.83 -12.74
CA LYS A 24 -11.64 15.17 -11.40
C LYS A 24 -11.22 14.10 -10.38
N GLU A 25 -11.29 12.82 -10.74
CA GLU A 25 -10.84 11.71 -9.90
C GLU A 25 -9.33 11.79 -9.62
N CYS A 26 -8.52 12.20 -10.61
CA CYS A 26 -7.09 12.43 -10.41
C CYS A 26 -6.80 13.66 -9.54
N GLU A 27 -7.55 14.75 -9.70
CA GLU A 27 -7.45 15.94 -8.82
C GLU A 27 -7.84 15.60 -7.37
N ASP A 28 -8.89 14.80 -7.17
CA ASP A 28 -9.30 14.34 -5.85
C ASP A 28 -8.23 13.44 -5.22
N GLN A 29 -7.56 12.59 -6.02
CA GLN A 29 -6.40 11.82 -5.58
C GLN A 29 -5.23 12.73 -5.18
N GLU A 30 -4.94 13.78 -5.96
CA GLU A 30 -3.85 14.73 -5.72
C GLU A 30 -4.04 15.50 -4.40
N ARG A 31 -5.27 15.90 -4.07
CA ARG A 31 -5.59 16.58 -2.80
C ARG A 31 -5.29 15.75 -1.55
N LEU A 32 -5.12 14.44 -1.69
CA LEU A 32 -4.80 13.52 -0.59
C LEU A 32 -3.29 13.28 -0.42
N ILE A 33 -2.43 13.87 -1.28
CA ILE A 33 -0.97 13.74 -1.20
C ILE A 33 -0.48 14.15 0.19
N ASP A 34 -0.82 15.34 0.68
CA ASP A 34 -0.28 15.83 1.97
C ASP A 34 -0.71 14.96 3.16
N ARG A 35 -1.85 14.27 3.05
CA ARG A 35 -2.36 13.37 4.08
C ARG A 35 -1.58 12.04 4.16
N TYR A 36 -1.26 11.47 3.01
CA TYR A 36 -0.71 10.11 2.88
C TYR A 36 0.80 10.08 2.60
N LEU A 37 1.28 11.12 1.97
CA LEU A 37 2.66 11.41 1.63
C LEU A 37 2.98 12.84 2.09
N PRO A 38 3.11 13.09 3.40
CA PRO A 38 3.69 14.34 3.88
C PRO A 38 5.16 14.36 3.47
N LEU A 39 5.42 14.71 2.21
CA LEU A 39 6.75 14.89 1.63
C LEU A 39 7.28 16.25 2.09
N GLN A 40 7.43 16.39 3.41
CA GLN A 40 8.18 17.47 4.01
C GLN A 40 9.50 16.90 4.55
N CYS A 41 10.36 16.42 3.65
CA CYS A 41 11.81 16.43 3.85
C CYS A 41 12.49 15.94 2.57
N GLU A 42 13.53 16.66 2.14
CA GLU A 42 14.43 16.21 1.08
C GLU A 42 15.30 14.99 1.52
N GLU A 43 15.17 14.57 2.79
CA GLU A 43 15.96 13.52 3.45
C GLU A 43 15.10 12.34 3.97
N VAL A 44 13.98 11.99 3.33
CA VAL A 44 13.21 10.81 3.77
C VAL A 44 14.05 9.53 3.54
N PRO A 45 14.31 8.71 4.58
CA PRO A 45 15.07 7.49 4.40
C PRO A 45 14.38 6.53 3.43
N HIS A 46 15.18 5.87 2.60
CA HIS A 46 14.68 4.86 1.67
C HIS A 46 15.09 3.47 2.15
N VAL A 47 14.21 2.51 1.93
CA VAL A 47 14.44 1.10 2.25
C VAL A 47 14.16 0.26 1.01
N LEU A 48 14.87 -0.86 0.89
CA LEU A 48 14.62 -1.84 -0.15
C LEU A 48 13.40 -2.68 0.24
N VAL A 49 12.36 -2.64 -0.58
CA VAL A 49 11.13 -3.41 -0.38
C VAL A 49 11.04 -4.50 -1.44
N HIS A 50 10.66 -5.71 -1.06
CA HIS A 50 10.55 -6.85 -1.99
C HIS A 50 9.43 -6.67 -3.02
N ASN A 51 8.35 -5.96 -2.67
CA ASN A 51 7.09 -5.73 -3.40
C ASN A 51 6.27 -6.97 -3.81
N ASP A 52 6.91 -8.13 -3.97
CA ASP A 52 6.26 -9.41 -4.26
C ASP A 52 6.54 -10.46 -3.18
N LEU A 53 6.45 -10.06 -1.91
CA LEU A 53 6.66 -11.00 -0.81
C LEU A 53 5.40 -11.88 -0.68
N CYS A 54 5.35 -12.98 -1.42
CA CYS A 54 4.27 -13.97 -1.39
C CYS A 54 4.79 -15.35 -0.96
N GLY A 55 3.88 -16.30 -0.69
CA GLY A 55 4.26 -17.64 -0.23
C GLY A 55 5.21 -18.39 -1.17
N ASN A 56 5.14 -18.13 -2.48
CA ASN A 56 6.04 -18.73 -3.47
C ASN A 56 7.49 -18.22 -3.34
N ASN A 57 7.66 -17.03 -2.76
CA ASN A 57 8.93 -16.34 -2.61
C ASN A 57 9.52 -16.52 -1.19
N ILE A 58 8.88 -17.34 -0.35
CA ILE A 58 9.30 -17.65 1.02
C ILE A 58 9.60 -19.14 1.12
N ILE A 59 10.85 -19.50 1.41
CA ILE A 59 11.25 -20.88 1.66
C ILE A 59 11.32 -21.11 3.16
N VAL A 60 10.62 -22.14 3.62
CA VAL A 60 10.62 -22.59 5.02
C VAL A 60 11.08 -24.04 5.12
N ASN A 61 11.59 -24.45 6.28
CA ASN A 61 11.91 -25.85 6.55
C ASN A 61 10.67 -26.64 7.01
N GLU A 62 10.86 -27.93 7.32
CA GLU A 62 9.81 -28.83 7.82
C GLU A 62 9.15 -28.37 9.13
N LYS A 63 9.81 -27.50 9.89
CA LYS A 63 9.33 -26.91 11.14
C LYS A 63 8.72 -25.51 10.94
N THR A 64 8.45 -25.11 9.69
CA THR A 64 7.94 -23.80 9.30
C THR A 64 8.83 -22.62 9.68
N GLU A 65 10.12 -22.86 9.89
CA GLU A 65 11.11 -21.81 10.15
C GLU A 65 11.60 -21.22 8.82
N LEU A 66 11.68 -19.89 8.74
CA LEU A 66 12.18 -19.17 7.56
C LEU A 66 13.62 -19.58 7.23
N GLN A 67 13.84 -20.09 6.03
CA GLN A 67 15.19 -20.40 5.51
C GLN A 67 15.71 -19.29 4.60
N CYS A 68 14.89 -18.83 3.64
CA CYS A 68 15.25 -17.71 2.78
C CYS A 68 14.04 -17.05 2.13
N VAL A 69 14.25 -15.81 1.68
CA VAL A 69 13.35 -15.08 0.78
C VAL A 69 14.04 -14.97 -0.58
N ILE A 70 13.33 -15.28 -1.65
CA ILE A 70 13.84 -15.36 -3.03
C ILE A 70 13.05 -14.46 -3.97
N ASP A 71 13.53 -14.31 -5.20
CA ASP A 71 12.89 -13.52 -6.27
C ASP A 71 12.74 -12.02 -5.95
N LEU A 72 13.88 -11.32 -5.92
CA LEU A 72 13.92 -9.86 -5.79
C LEU A 72 13.64 -9.13 -7.11
N GLY A 73 13.05 -9.79 -8.12
CA GLY A 73 12.81 -9.19 -9.44
C GLY A 73 11.89 -7.97 -9.43
N GLN A 74 11.07 -7.83 -8.37
CA GLN A 74 10.16 -6.70 -8.15
C GLN A 74 10.66 -5.73 -7.06
N ALA A 75 11.86 -5.94 -6.51
CA ALA A 75 12.33 -5.13 -5.40
C ALA A 75 12.55 -3.67 -5.81
N GLU A 76 12.10 -2.73 -4.99
CA GLU A 76 12.17 -1.28 -5.25
C GLU A 76 12.70 -0.55 -4.02
N MET A 77 13.52 0.48 -4.25
CA MET A 77 13.89 1.44 -3.20
C MET A 77 12.76 2.44 -3.04
N LEU A 78 12.10 2.41 -1.88
CA LEU A 78 10.97 3.27 -1.57
C LEU A 78 11.25 4.11 -0.32
N PRO A 79 10.81 5.38 -0.27
CA PRO A 79 10.85 6.15 0.96
C PRO A 79 9.99 5.46 2.02
N ILE A 80 10.39 5.51 3.30
CA ILE A 80 9.72 4.81 4.41
C ILE A 80 8.19 4.98 4.41
N PRO A 81 7.62 6.18 4.19
CA PRO A 81 6.17 6.34 4.14
C PRO A 81 5.48 5.48 3.08
N LEU A 82 6.15 5.15 1.97
CA LEU A 82 5.63 4.25 0.95
C LEU A 82 6.00 2.79 1.17
N ALA A 83 7.12 2.55 1.85
CA ALA A 83 7.60 1.21 2.13
C ALA A 83 6.88 0.53 3.30
N ALA A 84 6.39 1.31 4.26
CA ALA A 84 5.71 0.83 5.46
C ALA A 84 4.28 0.39 5.16
N VAL A 85 4.16 -0.74 4.47
CA VAL A 85 2.92 -1.42 4.10
C VAL A 85 2.95 -2.86 4.59
N TYR A 86 1.77 -3.48 4.71
CA TYR A 86 1.70 -4.91 4.99
C TYR A 86 2.20 -5.72 3.78
N PRO A 87 2.82 -6.90 3.99
CA PRO A 87 3.14 -7.82 2.91
C PRO A 87 1.90 -8.13 2.06
N PRO A 88 2.03 -8.39 0.74
CA PRO A 88 0.89 -8.66 -0.14
C PRO A 88 -0.06 -9.79 0.31
N PHE A 89 0.44 -10.80 1.03
CA PHE A 89 -0.45 -11.84 1.59
C PHE A 89 -1.24 -11.37 2.84
N LEU A 90 -0.95 -10.18 3.35
CA LEU A 90 -1.67 -9.49 4.44
C LEU A 90 -2.36 -8.20 3.97
N THR A 91 -2.54 -8.01 2.66
CA THR A 91 -3.27 -6.87 2.10
C THR A 91 -4.73 -7.23 1.81
N HIS A 92 -5.59 -6.23 1.91
CA HIS A 92 -7.02 -6.32 1.63
C HIS A 92 -7.30 -6.27 0.12
N ASP A 93 -6.58 -7.04 -0.69
CA ASP A 93 -6.75 -6.98 -2.15
C ASP A 93 -8.21 -7.22 -2.50
N PRO A 94 -8.90 -6.22 -3.09
CA PRO A 94 -10.28 -6.40 -3.43
C PRO A 94 -10.38 -7.41 -4.58
N THR A 95 -11.39 -8.27 -4.54
CA THR A 95 -11.68 -9.14 -5.68
C THR A 95 -12.58 -8.41 -6.66
N GLN A 96 -12.41 -8.72 -7.94
CA GLN A 96 -13.31 -8.23 -8.98
C GLN A 96 -14.32 -9.33 -9.34
N GLU A 97 -15.60 -9.08 -9.06
CA GLU A 97 -16.71 -9.94 -9.43
C GLU A 97 -17.51 -9.24 -10.54
N GLY A 98 -17.13 -9.51 -11.80
CA GLY A 98 -17.69 -8.80 -12.95
C GLY A 98 -17.26 -7.33 -12.98
N GLN A 99 -18.20 -6.40 -12.80
CA GLN A 99 -17.95 -4.96 -12.71
C GLN A 99 -17.86 -4.45 -11.25
N GLU A 100 -18.17 -5.30 -10.27
CA GLU A 100 -18.15 -4.92 -8.86
C GLU A 100 -16.83 -5.26 -8.20
N ILE A 101 -16.41 -4.40 -7.28
CA ILE A 101 -15.17 -4.54 -6.53
C ILE A 101 -15.54 -4.88 -5.09
N ASN A 102 -15.24 -6.11 -4.71
CA ASN A 102 -15.51 -6.64 -3.40
C ASN A 102 -14.31 -6.42 -2.48
N TRP A 103 -14.35 -5.30 -1.76
CA TRP A 103 -13.35 -4.93 -0.75
C TRP A 103 -13.33 -5.86 0.48
N ALA A 104 -14.44 -6.53 0.76
CA ALA A 104 -14.58 -7.39 1.93
C ALA A 104 -14.08 -8.82 1.69
N ALA A 105 -13.79 -9.21 0.45
CA ALA A 105 -13.43 -10.57 0.09
C ALA A 105 -12.24 -11.14 0.88
N ARG A 106 -11.32 -10.28 1.33
CA ARG A 106 -10.15 -10.65 2.12
C ARG A 106 -10.15 -10.09 3.55
N ASP A 107 -11.21 -9.41 3.98
CA ASP A 107 -11.36 -8.91 5.36
C ASP A 107 -11.89 -10.01 6.29
N THR A 108 -11.08 -11.05 6.49
CA THR A 108 -11.41 -12.19 7.36
C THR A 108 -10.86 -12.01 8.77
N GLU A 109 -11.44 -12.68 9.77
CA GLU A 109 -10.92 -12.66 11.15
C GLU A 109 -9.47 -13.18 11.24
N THR A 110 -9.10 -14.14 10.39
CA THR A 110 -7.71 -14.63 10.30
C THR A 110 -6.78 -13.53 9.79
N MET A 111 -7.16 -12.84 8.71
CA MET A 111 -6.40 -11.70 8.18
C MET A 111 -6.19 -10.62 9.25
N GLN A 112 -7.25 -10.28 10.00
CA GLN A 112 -7.17 -9.28 11.07
C GLN A 112 -6.20 -9.70 12.18
N ARG A 113 -6.25 -10.97 12.62
CA ARG A 113 -5.31 -11.50 13.61
C ARG A 113 -3.87 -11.51 13.11
N ASP A 114 -3.65 -11.91 11.87
CA ASP A 114 -2.31 -11.99 11.29
C ASP A 114 -1.70 -10.60 11.10
N ARG A 115 -2.50 -9.60 10.69
CA ARG A 115 -2.08 -8.19 10.63
C ARG A 115 -1.75 -7.65 12.02
N ALA A 116 -2.59 -7.93 13.03
CA ALA A 116 -2.32 -7.50 14.40
C ALA A 116 -1.04 -8.13 14.96
N PHE A 117 -0.81 -9.42 14.68
CA PHE A 117 0.42 -10.11 15.05
C PHE A 117 1.64 -9.49 14.36
N TYR A 118 1.57 -9.29 13.05
CA TYR A 118 2.65 -8.65 12.27
C TYR A 118 2.99 -7.25 12.82
N LEU A 119 1.97 -6.41 13.04
CA LEU A 119 2.15 -5.08 13.61
C LEU A 119 2.77 -5.13 15.02
N GLY A 120 2.39 -6.13 15.82
CA GLY A 120 2.99 -6.40 17.13
C GLY A 120 4.48 -6.70 17.04
N CYS A 121 4.90 -7.56 16.11
CA CYS A 121 6.32 -7.86 15.88
C CYS A 121 7.11 -6.61 15.45
N ILE A 122 6.55 -5.79 14.54
CA ILE A 122 7.19 -4.55 14.10
C ILE A 122 7.28 -3.55 15.27
N ARG A 123 6.26 -3.47 16.13
CA ARG A 123 6.28 -2.63 17.34
C ARG A 123 7.40 -3.05 18.30
N GLU A 124 7.55 -4.33 18.58
CA GLU A 124 8.62 -4.84 19.44
C GLU A 124 10.00 -4.52 18.87
N LEU A 125 10.18 -4.69 17.56
CA LEU A 125 11.41 -4.30 16.87
C LEU A 125 11.68 -2.79 16.95
N ALA A 126 10.64 -1.97 16.80
CA ALA A 126 10.74 -0.52 16.94
C ALA A 126 11.18 -0.12 18.36
N LEU A 127 10.59 -0.71 19.39
CA LEU A 127 10.98 -0.46 20.79
C LEU A 127 12.42 -0.90 21.09
N ALA A 128 12.88 -1.98 20.46
CA ALA A 128 14.23 -2.50 20.67
C ALA A 128 15.31 -1.72 19.90
N LYS A 129 15.00 -1.19 18.71
CA LYS A 129 16.01 -0.63 17.79
C LYS A 129 15.90 0.88 17.56
N GLY A 130 14.70 1.47 17.70
CA GLY A 130 14.44 2.87 17.37
C GLY A 130 14.72 3.24 15.90
N GLY A 131 14.85 4.53 15.64
CA GLY A 131 15.31 5.08 14.35
C GLY A 131 14.41 4.67 13.18
N LEU A 132 15.00 4.16 12.10
CA LEU A 132 14.27 3.76 10.88
C LEU A 132 13.15 2.75 11.15
N VAL A 133 13.31 1.87 12.15
CA VAL A 133 12.29 0.87 12.49
C VAL A 133 11.11 1.50 13.21
N GLU A 134 11.37 2.51 14.04
CA GLU A 134 10.33 3.32 14.67
C GLU A 134 9.53 4.10 13.63
N GLU A 135 10.21 4.75 12.68
CA GLU A 135 9.53 5.44 11.57
C GLU A 135 8.69 4.48 10.70
N TYR A 136 9.21 3.27 10.44
CA TYR A 136 8.46 2.23 9.73
C TYR A 136 7.20 1.83 10.51
N TYR A 137 7.32 1.57 11.81
CA TYR A 137 6.19 1.24 12.68
C TYR A 137 5.15 2.35 12.70
N THR A 138 5.55 3.61 12.91
CA THR A 138 4.63 4.76 12.95
C THR A 138 3.86 4.91 11.64
N ASN A 139 4.48 4.65 10.49
CA ASN A 139 3.81 4.71 9.20
C ASN A 139 2.86 3.53 8.96
N LEU A 140 3.20 2.34 9.44
CA LEU A 140 2.37 1.13 9.31
C LEU A 140 1.19 1.13 10.30
N ALA A 141 1.37 1.70 11.49
CA ALA A 141 0.38 1.74 12.57
C ALA A 141 -0.68 2.85 12.40
N ARG A 142 -0.72 3.52 11.23
CA ARG A 142 -1.69 4.59 10.97
C ARG A 142 -3.11 4.04 10.97
N GLN A 143 -4.03 4.78 11.57
CA GLN A 143 -5.46 4.45 11.51
C GLN A 143 -6.00 4.44 10.08
N ASP A 144 -5.43 5.25 9.18
CA ASP A 144 -5.80 5.31 7.77
C ASP A 144 -4.80 4.57 6.86
N GLU A 145 -4.08 3.56 7.38
CA GLU A 145 -3.12 2.77 6.59
C GLU A 145 -3.75 2.13 5.37
N ILE A 146 -4.95 1.57 5.48
CA ILE A 146 -5.61 0.90 4.35
C ILE A 146 -5.98 1.92 3.25
N ASP A 147 -6.51 3.09 3.64
CA ASP A 147 -6.81 4.17 2.69
C ASP A 147 -5.54 4.63 1.98
N LYS A 148 -4.46 4.82 2.74
CA LYS A 148 -3.15 5.23 2.24
C LYS A 148 -2.59 4.20 1.25
N TYR A 149 -2.64 2.91 1.59
CA TYR A 149 -2.17 1.82 0.74
C TYR A 149 -2.92 1.84 -0.59
N TRP A 150 -4.25 1.83 -0.58
CA TRP A 150 -5.03 1.79 -1.81
C TRP A 150 -4.95 3.08 -2.62
N TRP A 151 -4.84 4.22 -1.94
CA TRP A 151 -4.57 5.49 -2.59
C TRP A 151 -3.25 5.43 -3.38
N PHE A 152 -2.21 4.83 -2.81
CA PHE A 152 -0.92 4.68 -3.49
C PHE A 152 -0.98 3.70 -4.66
N VAL A 153 -1.60 2.52 -4.46
CA VAL A 153 -1.77 1.53 -5.53
C VAL A 153 -2.57 2.11 -6.71
N ALA A 154 -3.61 2.90 -6.43
CA ALA A 154 -4.42 3.59 -7.44
C ALA A 154 -3.63 4.60 -8.29
N VAL A 155 -2.46 5.06 -7.84
CA VAL A 155 -1.59 5.92 -8.66
C VAL A 155 -1.07 5.16 -9.88
N SER A 156 -0.78 3.86 -9.73
CA SER A 156 -0.17 3.04 -10.80
C SER A 156 -1.16 2.09 -11.48
N SER A 157 -2.33 1.84 -10.88
CA SER A 157 -3.36 0.95 -11.43
C SER A 157 -4.65 1.71 -11.77
N ILE A 158 -5.05 1.69 -13.04
CA ILE A 158 -6.31 2.29 -13.49
C ILE A 158 -7.54 1.59 -12.91
N THR A 159 -7.46 0.27 -12.75
CA THR A 159 -8.54 -0.52 -12.14
C THR A 159 -8.74 -0.11 -10.69
N MET A 160 -7.66 0.00 -9.92
CA MET A 160 -7.73 0.43 -8.52
C MET A 160 -8.10 1.92 -8.39
N HIS A 161 -7.73 2.76 -9.35
CA HIS A 161 -8.20 4.13 -9.37
C HIS A 161 -9.72 4.23 -9.49
N LYS A 162 -10.31 3.51 -10.45
CA LYS A 162 -11.78 3.45 -10.60
C LYS A 162 -12.44 2.88 -9.34
N ALA A 163 -11.82 1.87 -8.73
CA ALA A 163 -12.26 1.29 -7.47
C ALA A 163 -12.34 2.32 -6.34
N MET A 164 -11.24 3.04 -6.14
CA MET A 164 -11.11 4.04 -5.08
C MET A 164 -12.03 5.24 -5.35
N ALA A 165 -12.15 5.68 -6.60
CA ALA A 165 -13.09 6.72 -6.98
C ALA A 165 -14.54 6.33 -6.66
N ALA A 166 -14.94 5.08 -6.95
CA ALA A 166 -16.28 4.57 -6.67
C ALA A 166 -16.62 4.53 -5.17
N CYS A 167 -15.63 4.41 -4.28
CA CYS A 167 -15.81 4.47 -2.83
C CYS A 167 -15.41 5.82 -2.20
N ASN A 168 -15.33 6.90 -2.99
CA ASN A 168 -14.92 8.24 -2.52
C ASN A 168 -13.59 8.23 -1.75
N TRP A 169 -12.63 7.42 -2.21
CA TRP A 169 -11.30 7.25 -1.61
C TRP A 169 -11.32 6.70 -0.18
N LYS A 170 -12.40 5.99 0.19
CA LYS A 170 -12.58 5.37 1.50
C LYS A 170 -13.09 3.93 1.32
N PRO A 171 -12.19 2.95 1.16
CA PRO A 171 -12.59 1.55 1.03
C PRO A 171 -13.42 1.11 2.26
N PRO A 172 -14.54 0.39 2.06
CA PRO A 172 -15.45 -0.05 3.13
C PRO A 172 -14.92 -1.28 3.87
N VAL A 173 -13.68 -1.23 4.33
CA VAL A 173 -13.02 -2.27 5.14
C VAL A 173 -12.98 -1.84 6.60
N LYS A 174 -12.97 -2.81 7.52
CA LYS A 174 -12.96 -2.48 8.95
C LYS A 174 -11.60 -1.94 9.37
N TYR A 175 -11.59 -0.74 9.94
CA TYR A 175 -10.46 -0.20 10.70
C TYR A 175 -10.51 -0.80 12.11
N GLN A 176 -9.42 -1.38 12.59
CA GLN A 176 -9.22 -1.64 14.01
C GLN A 176 -7.90 -1.03 14.44
#